data_AF-A0A821MS52-F1
#
_entry.id   AF-A0A821MS52-F1
#
_cell.length_a   1.000
_cell.length_b   1.000
_cell.length_c   1.000
_cell.angle_alpha   90.00
_cell.angle_beta   90.00
_cell.angle_gamma   90.00
#
_symmetry.space_group_name_H-M   'P 1'
#
loop_
_entity.id
_entity.type
_entity.pdbx_description
1 polymer ?
#
loop_
_entity_poly.entity_id
_entity_poly.type
_entity_poly.pdbx_seq_one_letter_code
_entity_poly.pdbx_strand_id
1 'polypeptide(L)' 'MVHEIVTLQIGNTSNNVGTELWNQLDVEQTHNNTLIDYNTYYTYNKKTNIPSPRVLIIDYRNTF' A
#
# COMPACT_ATOMS: atom_id res chain seq x y z
N MET A 1 16.13 10.05 7.70
CA MET A 1 14.81 10.63 7.39
C MET A 1 14.07 9.59 6.58
N VAL A 2 12.80 9.30 6.92
CA VAL A 2 11.96 8.37 6.14
C VAL A 2 11.53 9.09 4.86
N HIS A 3 11.68 8.45 3.70
CA HIS A 3 11.19 8.98 2.44
C HIS A 3 9.78 8.44 2.23
N GLU A 4 8.76 9.28 2.34
CA GLU A 4 7.39 8.83 2.14
C GLU A 4 7.04 8.81 0.65
N ILE A 5 6.43 7.72 0.18
CA ILE A 5 5.95 7.58 -1.20
C ILE A 5 4.43 7.44 -1.17
N VAL A 6 3.75 8.19 -2.05
CA VAL A 6 2.32 8.05 -2.31
C VAL A 6 2.13 7.44 -3.70
N THR A 7 1.49 6.28 -3.74
CA THR A 7 1.23 5.55 -4.99
C THR A 7 -0.08 6.02 -5.61
N LEU A 8 -0.07 6.37 -6.89
CA LEU A 8 -1.27 6.72 -7.66
C LEU A 8 -1.64 5.55 -8.58
N GLN A 9 -2.86 5.01 -8.43
CA GLN A 9 -3.38 3.92 -9.25
C GLN A 9 -4.57 4.44 -10.07
N ILE A 10 -4.46 4.33 -11.40
CA ILE A 10 -5.48 4.86 -12.32
C ILE A 10 -5.94 3.76 -13.27
N GLY A 11 -7.22 3.43 -13.18
CA GLY A 11 -7.92 2.47 -14.02
C GLY A 11 -7.75 1.01 -13.59
N ASN A 12 -8.70 0.19 -14.02
CA ASN A 12 -8.89 -1.19 -13.56
C ASN A 12 -7.61 -2.05 -13.55
N THR A 13 -6.82 -1.99 -14.62
CA THR A 13 -5.58 -2.77 -14.69
C THR A 13 -4.56 -2.32 -13.64
N SER A 14 -4.40 -1.01 -13.44
CA SER A 14 -3.49 -0.48 -12.42
C SER A 14 -3.97 -0.84 -11.01
N ASN A 15 -5.27 -0.86 -10.78
CA ASN A 15 -5.85 -1.20 -9.48
C ASN A 15 -5.62 -2.68 -9.16
N ASN A 16 -5.80 -3.58 -10.14
CA ASN A 16 -5.53 -5.01 -9.97
C ASN A 16 -4.05 -5.29 -9.66
N VAL A 17 -3.13 -4.67 -10.41
CA VAL A 17 -1.69 -4.77 -10.10
C VAL A 17 -1.39 -4.19 -8.72
N GLY A 18 -2.07 -3.09 -8.39
CA GLY A 18 -2.00 -2.45 -7.09
C GLY A 18 -2.37 -3.36 -5.94
N THR A 19 -3.49 -4.08 -6.06
CA THR A 19 -3.95 -5.04 -5.05
C THR A 19 -2.90 -6.12 -4.80
N GLU A 20 -2.34 -6.72 -5.86
CA GLU A 20 -1.31 -7.74 -5.71
C GLU A 20 -0.01 -7.19 -5.09
N LEU A 21 0.38 -5.95 -5.44
CA LEU A 21 1.52 -5.28 -4.82
C LEU A 21 1.33 -5.14 -3.30
N TRP A 22 0.19 -4.64 -2.85
CA TRP A 22 -0.08 -4.44 -1.43
C TRP A 22 -0.19 -5.77 -0.67
N ASN A 23 -0.83 -6.78 -1.28
CA ASN A 23 -0.87 -8.13 -0.71
C ASN A 23 0.54 -8.71 -0.52
N GLN A 24 1.42 -8.55 -1.51
CA GLN A 24 2.80 -9.03 -1.39
C GLN A 24 3.55 -8.28 -0.30
N LEU A 25 3.41 -6.95 -0.19
CA LEU A 25 4.06 -6.17 0.86
C LEU A 25 3.60 -6.61 2.26
N ASP A 26 2.31 -6.93 2.44
CA ASP A 26 1.79 -7.47 3.69
C ASP A 26 2.41 -8.85 4.00
N VAL A 27 2.53 -9.73 2.99
CA VAL A 27 3.22 -11.02 3.14
C VAL A 27 4.68 -10.80 3.56
N GLU A 28 5.43 -9.93 2.90
CA GLU A 28 6.82 -9.63 3.28
C GLU A 28 6.92 -9.09 4.71
N GLN A 29 5.97 -8.23 5.12
CA GLN A 29 5.94 -7.65 6.46
C GLN A 29 5.69 -8.73 7.53
N THR A 30 4.77 -9.66 7.27
CA THR A 30 4.50 -10.78 8.19
C THR A 30 5.67 -11.76 8.33
N HIS A 31 6.52 -11.85 7.30
CA HIS A 31 7.79 -12.58 7.34
C HIS A 31 8.95 -11.79 7.97
N ASN A 32 8.69 -10.60 8.52
CA ASN A 32 9.68 -9.71 9.13
C ASN A 32 10.86 -9.39 8.20
N ASN A 33 10.60 -9.18 6.90
CA ASN A 33 11.64 -8.79 5.95
C ASN A 33 12.16 -7.37 6.26
N THR A 34 13.36 -7.28 6.83
CA THR A 34 13.96 -6.00 7.26
C THR A 34 14.59 -5.20 6.13
N LEU A 35 14.64 -5.74 4.90
CA LEU A 35 15.19 -5.04 3.74
C LEU A 35 14.25 -3.94 3.22
N ILE A 36 12.97 -3.97 3.62
CA ILE A 36 11.93 -3.04 3.16
C ILE A 36 11.64 -2.05 4.29
N ASP A 37 11.75 -0.75 4.00
CA ASP A 37 11.25 0.29 4.91
C ASP A 37 9.74 0.48 4.71
N TYR A 38 8.93 -0.25 5.48
CA TYR A 38 7.47 -0.17 5.38
C TYR A 38 6.90 1.22 5.67
N ASN A 39 7.60 2.07 6.43
CA ASN A 39 7.14 3.44 6.70
C ASN A 39 7.17 4.33 5.45
N THR A 40 7.95 3.94 4.44
CA THR A 40 7.95 4.58 3.12
C THR A 40 6.59 4.44 2.43
N TYR A 41 5.95 3.27 2.55
CA TYR A 41 4.74 2.92 1.79
C TYR A 41 3.46 2.94 2.62
N TYR A 42 3.57 2.75 3.93
CA TYR A 42 2.44 2.70 4.85
C TYR A 42 2.44 3.91 5.79
N THR A 43 1.26 4.23 6.29
CA THR A 43 1.04 5.07 7.46
C THR A 43 0.34 4.24 8.53
N TYR A 44 0.49 4.62 9.80
CA TYR A 44 -0.09 3.87 10.90
C TYR A 44 -1.14 4.70 11.62
N ASN A 45 -2.32 4.10 11.83
CA ASN A 45 -3.31 4.71 12.69
C ASN A 45 -2.79 4.70 14.14
N LYS A 46 -2.62 5.88 14.73
CA LYS A 46 -2.04 6.02 16.09
C LYS A 46 -2.85 5.33 17.19
N LYS A 47 -4.15 5.07 16.98
CA LYS A 47 -5.03 4.45 17.98
C LYS A 47 -5.07 2.93 17.84
N THR A 48 -5.12 2.42 16.62
CA THR A 48 -5.29 0.98 16.35
C THR A 48 -3.99 0.27 15.98
N ASN A 49 -2.94 1.04 15.66
CA ASN A 49 -1.68 0.56 15.09
C ASN A 49 -1.84 -0.28 13.81
N ILE A 50 -2.98 -0.14 13.14
CA ILE A 50 -3.25 -0.82 11.86
C ILE A 50 -2.50 -0.06 10.76
N PRO A 51 -1.68 -0.73 9.95
CA PRO A 51 -1.03 -0.13 8.79
C PRO A 51 -2.07 0.20 7.73
N SER A 52 -1.87 1.31 7.01
CA SER A 52 -2.71 1.73 5.89
C SER A 52 -1.81 2.15 4.74
N PRO A 53 -1.97 1.59 3.54
CA PRO A 53 -1.14 1.94 2.39
C PRO A 53 -1.35 3.40 1.98
N ARG A 54 -0.27 4.06 1.57
CA ARG A 54 -0.29 5.43 1.03
C ARG A 54 -0.65 5.38 -0.44
N VAL A 55 -1.92 5.18 -0.74
CA VAL A 55 -2.41 5.00 -2.11
C VAL A 55 -3.63 5.88 -2.40
N LEU A 56 -3.65 6.46 -3.60
CA LEU A 56 -4.85 7.06 -4.20
C LEU A 56 -5.30 6.21 -5.38
N ILE A 57 -6.53 5.70 -5.31
CA ILE A 57 -7.12 4.84 -6.32
C ILE A 57 -8.17 5.64 -7.09
N ILE A 58 -8.05 5.67 -8.41
CA ILE A 58 -8.97 6.38 -9.31
C ILE A 58 -9.43 5.40 -10.38
N ASP A 59 -10.73 5.12 -10.44
CA ASP A 59 -11.34 4.39 -11.54
C ASP A 59 -12.68 5.03 -11.91
N TYR A 60 -13.01 4.99 -13.20
CA TYR A 60 -14.29 5.45 -13.73
C TYR A 60 -15.34 4.33 -13.70
N ARG A 61 -14.92 3.07 -13.57
CA ARG A 61 -15.80 1.93 -13.34
C ARG A 61 -15.99 1.77 -11.84
N ASN A 62 -17.24 1.70 -11.39
CA ASN A 62 -17.59 1.29 -10.03
C ASN A 62 -17.27 -0.21 -9.89
N THR A 63 -16.02 -0.56 -9.61
CA THR A 63 -15.62 -1.92 -9.24
C THR A 63 -15.40 -1.96 -7.72
N PHE A 64 -16.51 -2.01 -6.99
CA PHE A 64 -16.56 -2.51 -5.61
C PHE A 64 -17.21 -3.89 -5.64
#